data_AF-A0A7S0GKL0-F1
#
_entry.id   AF-A0A7S0GKL0-F1
#
_cell.length_a   1.000
_cell.length_b   1.000
_cell.length_c   1.000
_cell.angle_alpha   90.00
_cell.angle_beta   90.00
_cell.angle_gamma   90.00
#
_symmetry.space_group_name_H-M   'P 1'
#
loop_
_entity.id
_entity.type
_entity.pdbx_description
1 polymer ?
#
loop_
_entity_poly.entity_id
_entity_poly.type
_entity_poly.pdbx_seq_one_letter_code
_entity_poly.pdbx_strand_id
1 'polypeptide(L)'
;MLVVQLLKSVKPCGVSQFEDMDPLSGEPFDPLGASPDKMPRTMNSRRPQQPRRGYAQTSTTNNHWETNNNTSEPLPLQSGRALAATFLESVIGISSGRPIVHDAFEDLQQDPALDERTVCLHDELAYLLLEGVIGERGGDQDDFDQDTELGHIYRMKLRRLLAWPASKYRVEHLLSSLPSSFLQEHALLLGKLGRHEDALRILYSDLHSLEMALEYCDARHAQRLKMETERTINASVDSRRGESHWSGGDGSVKSGVHLNNHATDCVYLPLVRVALESDPERGVSAAIQVLALRRGAVDSSALRLLPENVPVSAVARPFLIPAIVDSESQVRRLKVAAALLRARYVELKRNLTEAQIKSQAMLHTTPALRALNVGDLLHSSRPFLAKPSRTAAPGFPDVILTKHFFARHLIIQANITNLSKAIEGRTIGDVAFVVAESSDDSIIPTVQVPLKTLPPNATGSVWCAMIASPGRLDETAFLTCELRYTILAVDATTGAPLNFGGGGGPTGSGMDYVEELQDIEIRPSEFVNGARF
;
A
#
# COMPACT_ATOMS: atom_id res chain seq x y z
N MET A 1 15.70 -1.77 -41.26
CA MET A 1 15.78 -0.31 -41.04
C MET A 1 14.47 0.29 -40.53
N LEU A 2 13.33 0.15 -41.21
CA LEU A 2 12.04 0.74 -40.79
C LEU A 2 11.51 0.31 -39.40
N VAL A 3 11.73 -0.94 -38.99
CA VAL A 3 11.27 -1.45 -37.67
C VAL A 3 12.08 -0.88 -36.50
N VAL A 4 13.39 -0.62 -36.70
CA VAL A 4 14.26 -0.01 -35.69
C VAL A 4 13.94 1.49 -35.51
N GLN A 5 13.52 2.16 -36.59
CA GLN A 5 13.06 3.54 -36.55
C GLN A 5 11.68 3.68 -35.87
N LEU A 6 10.79 2.71 -36.05
CA LEU A 6 9.50 2.65 -35.34
C LEU A 6 9.67 2.38 -33.84
N LEU A 7 10.59 1.51 -33.43
CA LEU A 7 10.89 1.26 -32.01
C LEU A 7 11.61 2.43 -31.32
N LYS A 8 12.41 3.22 -32.06
CA LYS A 8 13.01 4.49 -31.56
C LYS A 8 11.97 5.61 -31.35
N SER A 9 10.75 5.49 -31.91
CA SER A 9 9.69 6.50 -31.81
C SER A 9 8.63 6.21 -30.73
N VAL A 10 8.68 5.07 -30.05
CA VAL A 10 7.76 4.78 -28.94
C VAL A 10 8.30 5.48 -27.68
N LYS A 11 7.79 6.69 -27.41
CA LYS A 11 7.92 7.31 -26.08
C LYS A 11 7.32 6.36 -25.04
N PRO A 12 7.92 6.19 -23.86
CA PRO A 12 7.21 5.56 -22.76
C PRO A 12 5.97 6.40 -22.50
N CYS A 13 4.78 5.83 -22.67
CA CYS A 13 3.55 6.48 -22.25
C CYS A 13 3.67 6.73 -20.75
N GLY A 14 3.99 7.98 -20.40
CA GLY A 14 3.77 8.50 -19.08
C GLY A 14 2.31 8.29 -18.72
N VAL A 15 2.08 7.87 -17.48
CA VAL A 15 0.77 7.87 -16.86
C VAL A 15 0.33 9.34 -16.77
N SER A 16 -0.41 9.80 -17.76
CA SER A 16 -1.13 11.08 -17.70
C SER A 16 -2.47 10.94 -18.39
N GLN A 17 -3.51 11.20 -17.59
CA GLN A 17 -4.88 11.54 -17.97
C GLN A 17 -5.65 10.44 -18.72
N PHE A 18 -6.47 9.70 -17.95
CA PHE A 18 -7.67 9.06 -18.46
C PHE A 18 -8.87 9.83 -17.88
N GLU A 19 -9.27 10.87 -18.58
CA GLU A 19 -10.63 11.40 -18.51
C GLU A 19 -11.51 10.61 -19.49
N ASP A 20 -12.71 10.30 -19.01
CA ASP A 20 -13.96 10.00 -19.70
C ASP A 20 -13.95 9.11 -20.96
N MET A 21 -14.40 7.87 -20.75
CA MET A 21 -15.01 7.03 -21.79
C MET A 21 -16.34 6.50 -21.25
N ASP A 22 -17.43 7.07 -21.76
CA ASP A 22 -18.81 6.63 -21.54
C ASP A 22 -19.00 5.16 -21.95
N PRO A 23 -19.75 4.35 -21.18
CA PRO A 23 -20.11 3.01 -21.60
C PRO A 23 -21.29 3.03 -22.58
N LEU A 24 -21.03 2.53 -23.78
CA LEU A 24 -22.05 2.22 -24.78
C LEU A 24 -23.09 1.23 -24.24
N SER A 25 -24.35 1.54 -24.55
CA SER A 25 -25.58 0.79 -24.29
C SER A 25 -25.51 -0.66 -24.78
N GLY A 26 -25.69 -1.61 -23.86
CA GLY A 26 -25.99 -3.01 -24.16
C GLY A 26 -27.43 -3.35 -23.74
N GLU A 27 -28.23 -3.79 -24.71
CA GLU A 27 -29.62 -4.25 -24.54
C GLU A 27 -29.74 -5.46 -23.60
N PRO A 28 -30.89 -5.62 -22.90
CA PRO A 28 -31.11 -6.71 -21.96
C PRO A 28 -31.55 -8.00 -22.66
N PHE A 29 -30.99 -9.13 -22.23
CA PHE A 29 -31.43 -10.47 -22.61
C PHE A 29 -32.54 -10.95 -21.65
N ASP A 30 -33.72 -11.26 -22.21
CA ASP A 30 -34.81 -11.95 -21.53
C ASP A 30 -34.53 -13.46 -21.38
N PRO A 31 -34.85 -14.09 -20.22
CA PRO A 31 -34.98 -15.53 -20.13
C PRO A 31 -36.44 -15.94 -19.92
N LEU A 32 -37.02 -16.63 -20.91
CA LEU A 32 -38.27 -17.38 -20.75
C LEU A 32 -37.99 -18.86 -20.45
N GLY A 33 -38.48 -19.31 -19.30
CA GLY A 33 -39.33 -20.50 -19.19
C GLY A 33 -38.67 -21.89 -19.11
N ALA A 34 -38.63 -22.46 -17.90
CA ALA A 34 -38.94 -23.88 -17.69
C ALA A 34 -39.33 -24.15 -16.22
N SER A 35 -40.55 -24.68 -16.05
CA SER A 35 -41.12 -25.16 -14.78
C SER A 35 -40.70 -26.62 -14.49
N PRO A 36 -40.98 -27.15 -13.28
CA PRO A 36 -40.14 -28.13 -12.60
C PRO A 36 -40.62 -29.57 -12.79
N ASP A 37 -39.71 -30.55 -12.69
CA ASP A 37 -39.95 -31.73 -11.87
C ASP A 37 -38.74 -32.68 -11.80
N LYS A 38 -38.67 -33.43 -10.68
CA LYS A 38 -37.84 -34.61 -10.37
C LYS A 38 -36.44 -34.39 -9.75
N MET A 39 -36.42 -34.59 -8.42
CA MET A 39 -35.27 -35.11 -7.67
C MET A 39 -34.72 -36.42 -8.27
N PRO A 40 -33.42 -36.72 -8.03
CA PRO A 40 -33.14 -37.79 -7.07
C PRO A 40 -31.98 -37.50 -6.10
N ARG A 41 -32.04 -38.22 -4.97
CA ARG A 41 -31.00 -38.38 -3.94
C ARG A 41 -29.76 -39.12 -4.50
N THR A 42 -28.55 -38.71 -4.12
CA THR A 42 -27.66 -39.33 -3.10
C THR A 42 -26.18 -38.91 -3.25
N MET A 43 -25.51 -38.75 -2.10
CA MET A 43 -24.07 -38.97 -1.80
C MET A 43 -22.97 -38.35 -2.68
N ASN A 44 -22.23 -37.36 -2.15
CA ASN A 44 -20.97 -37.61 -1.42
C ASN A 44 -20.24 -36.30 -1.09
N SER A 45 -19.84 -36.19 0.18
CA SER A 45 -18.97 -35.16 0.72
C SER A 45 -17.59 -35.22 0.05
N ARG A 46 -17.19 -34.14 -0.64
CA ARG A 46 -15.80 -33.88 -1.04
C ARG A 46 -15.35 -32.53 -0.48
N ARG A 47 -14.21 -32.59 0.20
CA ARG A 47 -13.43 -31.52 0.83
C ARG A 47 -13.23 -30.31 -0.10
N PRO A 48 -13.11 -29.08 0.45
CA PRO A 48 -12.72 -27.91 -0.32
C PRO A 48 -11.27 -28.06 -0.79
N GLN A 49 -11.07 -28.07 -2.11
CA GLN A 49 -9.74 -27.90 -2.72
C GLN A 49 -9.33 -26.44 -2.57
N GLN A 50 -8.16 -26.23 -1.97
CA GLN A 50 -7.46 -24.96 -1.92
C GLN A 50 -7.12 -24.46 -3.34
N PRO A 51 -7.10 -23.14 -3.58
CA PRO A 51 -6.68 -22.60 -4.85
C PRO A 51 -5.19 -22.88 -5.07
N ARG A 52 -4.90 -23.62 -6.14
CA ARG A 52 -3.54 -23.85 -6.67
C ARG A 52 -2.88 -22.50 -6.96
N ARG A 53 -1.84 -22.17 -6.18
CA ARG A 53 -0.81 -21.20 -6.56
C ARG A 53 -0.17 -21.68 -7.86
N GLY A 54 -0.39 -20.94 -8.94
CA GLY A 54 0.39 -21.08 -10.16
C GLY A 54 1.82 -20.64 -9.87
N TYR A 55 2.72 -21.62 -9.76
CA TYR A 55 4.15 -21.38 -9.71
C TYR A 55 4.58 -20.84 -11.08
N ALA A 56 5.03 -19.59 -11.12
CA ALA A 56 6.00 -19.20 -12.11
C ALA A 56 7.30 -19.92 -11.73
N GLN A 57 7.68 -20.93 -12.50
CA GLN A 57 9.01 -21.53 -12.43
C GLN A 57 10.01 -20.48 -12.90
N THR A 58 10.49 -19.64 -11.97
CA THR A 58 11.83 -19.09 -12.10
C THR A 58 12.78 -20.21 -11.73
N SER A 59 13.59 -20.64 -12.69
CA SER A 59 14.69 -21.57 -12.50
C SER A 59 15.47 -21.17 -11.25
N THR A 60 15.43 -22.00 -10.21
CA THR A 60 16.27 -21.85 -9.03
C THR A 60 17.70 -22.20 -9.47
N THR A 61 18.43 -21.20 -9.95
CA THR A 61 19.89 -21.28 -10.00
C THR A 61 20.37 -21.20 -8.56
N ASN A 62 21.20 -22.16 -8.13
CA ASN A 62 21.87 -22.10 -6.84
C ASN A 62 22.70 -20.82 -6.80
N ASN A 63 22.27 -19.81 -6.06
CA ASN A 63 23.00 -18.56 -5.87
C ASN A 63 24.36 -18.87 -5.22
N HIS A 64 25.46 -18.78 -5.96
CA HIS A 64 26.79 -19.09 -5.43
C HIS A 64 27.23 -18.11 -4.32
N TRP A 65 26.66 -16.90 -4.32
CA TRP A 65 26.86 -15.85 -3.30
C TRP A 65 25.91 -15.98 -2.09
N GLU A 66 24.74 -16.58 -2.24
CA GLU A 66 23.97 -17.10 -1.09
C GLU A 66 24.50 -18.49 -0.79
N THR A 67 25.75 -18.55 -0.33
CA THR A 67 26.31 -19.75 0.28
C THR A 67 25.26 -20.32 1.22
N ASN A 68 24.78 -21.53 0.93
CA ASN A 68 23.88 -22.30 1.77
C ASN A 68 24.12 -21.95 3.24
N ASN A 69 23.19 -21.25 3.87
CA ASN A 69 23.31 -20.81 5.26
C ASN A 69 23.55 -21.97 6.24
N ASN A 70 23.48 -23.22 5.77
CA ASN A 70 23.53 -24.44 6.57
C ASN A 70 24.84 -25.24 6.50
N THR A 71 25.87 -24.84 5.73
CA THR A 71 27.09 -25.67 5.61
C THR A 71 28.41 -24.88 5.49
N SER A 72 28.56 -23.74 6.17
CA SER A 72 29.93 -23.24 6.37
C SER A 72 30.59 -24.12 7.43
N GLU A 73 31.59 -24.92 7.04
CA GLU A 73 32.40 -25.64 8.00
C GLU A 73 32.94 -24.67 9.06
N PRO A 74 32.80 -25.00 10.36
CA PRO A 74 33.28 -24.14 11.42
C PRO A 74 34.81 -24.04 11.33
N LEU A 75 35.35 -22.84 11.57
CA LEU A 75 36.79 -22.69 11.68
C LEU A 75 37.31 -23.56 12.84
N PRO A 76 38.40 -24.31 12.66
CA PRO A 76 38.99 -25.11 13.72
C PRO A 76 39.45 -24.17 14.85
N LEU A 77 38.78 -24.24 16.00
CA LEU A 77 39.02 -23.38 17.18
C LEU A 77 40.37 -23.63 17.87
N GLN A 78 41.28 -24.37 17.22
CA GLN A 78 42.62 -24.69 17.71
C GLN A 78 43.57 -23.48 17.58
N SER A 79 43.28 -22.57 16.64
CA SER A 79 44.03 -21.31 16.48
C SER A 79 43.33 -20.16 17.22
N GLY A 80 44.11 -19.33 17.90
CA GLY A 80 43.61 -18.09 18.52
C GLY A 80 42.93 -17.17 17.50
N ARG A 81 43.37 -17.18 16.24
CA ARG A 81 42.76 -16.43 15.13
C ARG A 81 41.36 -16.97 14.79
N ALA A 82 41.22 -18.29 14.66
CA ALA A 82 39.94 -18.93 14.38
C ALA A 82 38.92 -18.64 15.49
N LEU A 83 39.37 -18.67 16.75
CA LEU A 83 38.54 -18.32 17.91
C LEU A 83 38.12 -16.84 17.90
N ALA A 84 39.03 -15.92 17.60
CA ALA A 84 38.72 -14.50 17.47
C ALA A 84 37.72 -14.22 16.33
N ALA A 85 37.94 -14.81 15.15
CA ALA A 85 37.07 -14.64 13.99
C ALA A 85 35.66 -15.19 14.26
N THR A 86 35.55 -16.39 14.84
CA THR A 86 34.25 -16.98 15.18
C THR A 86 33.51 -16.21 16.27
N PHE A 87 34.23 -15.68 17.27
CA PHE A 87 33.66 -14.78 18.27
C PHE A 87 33.10 -13.52 17.62
N LEU A 88 33.89 -12.81 16.79
CA LEU A 88 33.43 -11.60 16.11
C LEU A 88 32.26 -11.87 15.15
N GLU A 89 32.30 -12.95 14.38
CA GLU A 89 31.16 -13.38 13.55
C GLU A 89 29.87 -13.57 14.37
N SER A 90 29.99 -14.12 15.58
CA SER A 90 28.86 -14.34 16.50
C SER A 90 28.32 -13.03 17.06
N VAL A 91 29.20 -12.08 17.41
CA VAL A 91 28.83 -10.75 17.93
C VAL A 91 28.14 -9.92 16.85
N ILE A 92 28.65 -9.97 15.63
CA ILE A 92 28.10 -9.24 14.48
C ILE A 92 26.82 -9.91 13.95
N GLY A 93 26.62 -11.20 14.22
CA GLY A 93 25.40 -11.93 13.87
C GLY A 93 25.36 -12.45 12.43
N ILE A 94 26.47 -12.36 11.68
CA ILE A 94 26.58 -12.79 10.27
C ILE A 94 26.25 -14.27 10.10
N SER A 95 26.70 -15.09 11.05
CA SER A 95 26.50 -16.54 11.07
C SER A 95 25.04 -16.94 11.29
N SER A 96 24.27 -16.12 12.00
CA SER A 96 22.87 -16.40 12.31
C SER A 96 21.92 -16.13 11.13
N GLY A 97 22.37 -15.40 10.10
CA GLY A 97 21.53 -14.96 9.00
C GLY A 97 20.32 -14.14 9.45
N ARG A 98 20.27 -13.73 10.73
CA ARG A 98 19.25 -12.82 11.21
C ARG A 98 19.45 -11.54 10.42
N PRO A 99 18.47 -11.10 9.61
CA PRO A 99 18.42 -9.69 9.33
C PRO A 99 18.48 -9.04 10.71
N ILE A 100 19.40 -8.10 10.89
CA ILE A 100 19.22 -7.09 11.93
C ILE A 100 17.87 -6.52 11.54
N VAL A 101 16.81 -7.04 12.17
CA VAL A 101 15.51 -6.43 12.08
C VAL A 101 15.84 -5.00 12.45
N HIS A 102 15.49 -4.05 11.58
CA HIS A 102 15.37 -2.66 11.98
C HIS A 102 14.36 -2.68 13.13
N ASP A 103 14.85 -3.03 14.33
CA ASP A 103 14.09 -3.00 15.54
C ASP A 103 13.68 -1.54 15.64
N ALA A 104 12.44 -1.30 16.01
CA ALA A 104 11.83 0.02 16.17
C ALA A 104 12.57 0.94 17.20
N PHE A 105 13.77 0.56 17.60
CA PHE A 105 14.74 1.25 18.43
C PHE A 105 15.84 1.97 17.63
N GLU A 106 16.01 1.76 16.31
CA GLU A 106 16.95 2.55 15.48
C GLU A 106 16.49 4.00 15.21
N ASP A 107 15.22 4.32 15.52
CA ASP A 107 14.73 5.71 15.54
C ASP A 107 15.21 6.48 16.78
N LEU A 108 15.89 5.83 17.73
CA LEU A 108 16.65 6.52 18.76
C LEU A 108 17.96 7.01 18.14
N GLN A 109 18.20 8.32 18.26
CA GLN A 109 19.38 9.05 17.75
C GLN A 109 20.60 8.14 17.58
N GLN A 110 20.94 7.83 16.32
CA GLN A 110 22.15 7.08 15.97
C GLN A 110 23.35 7.77 16.62
N ASP A 111 23.91 7.16 17.66
CA ASP A 111 25.14 7.65 18.27
C ASP A 111 26.28 7.40 17.27
N PRO A 112 26.89 8.45 16.68
CA PRO A 112 27.96 8.28 15.70
C PRO A 112 29.14 7.48 16.26
N ALA A 113 29.33 7.48 17.59
CA ALA A 113 30.39 6.71 18.23
C ALA A 113 30.14 5.19 18.22
N LEU A 114 28.87 4.75 18.26
CA LEU A 114 28.53 3.33 18.16
C LEU A 114 28.70 2.83 16.72
N ASP A 115 28.37 3.66 15.75
CA ASP A 115 28.56 3.37 14.34
C ASP A 115 30.04 3.24 13.98
N GLU A 116 30.88 4.14 14.48
CA GLU A 116 32.34 4.05 14.30
C GLU A 116 32.92 2.77 14.93
N ARG A 117 32.49 2.40 16.14
CA ARG A 117 32.89 1.13 16.78
C ARG A 117 32.47 -0.09 15.97
N THR A 118 31.28 -0.04 15.38
CA THR A 118 30.77 -1.12 14.52
C THR A 118 31.62 -1.26 13.26
N VAL A 119 32.02 -0.14 12.64
CA VAL A 119 32.96 -0.13 11.51
C VAL A 119 34.30 -0.75 11.90
N CYS A 120 34.87 -0.35 13.05
CA CYS A 120 36.11 -0.93 13.54
C CYS A 120 36.00 -2.46 13.75
N LEU A 121 34.91 -2.95 14.35
CA LEU A 121 34.70 -4.38 14.56
C LEU A 121 34.63 -5.17 13.24
N HIS A 122 33.95 -4.63 12.23
CA HIS A 122 33.88 -5.25 10.92
C HIS A 122 35.22 -5.22 10.17
N ASP A 123 35.97 -4.13 10.28
CA ASP A 123 37.33 -4.03 9.73
C ASP A 123 38.24 -5.08 10.36
N GLU A 124 38.25 -5.19 11.68
CA GLU A 124 39.05 -6.19 12.41
C GLU A 124 38.69 -7.62 12.01
N LEU A 125 37.39 -7.93 11.86
CA LEU A 125 36.97 -9.23 11.35
C LEU A 125 37.47 -9.46 9.91
N ALA A 126 37.37 -8.46 9.03
CA ALA A 126 37.85 -8.57 7.65
C ALA A 126 39.36 -8.83 7.60
N TYR A 127 40.15 -8.12 8.43
CA TYR A 127 41.60 -8.32 8.54
C TYR A 127 41.96 -9.69 9.10
N LEU A 128 41.29 -10.14 10.16
CA LEU A 128 41.52 -11.47 10.74
C LEU A 128 41.23 -12.59 9.73
N LEU A 129 40.17 -12.45 8.94
CA LEU A 129 39.85 -13.41 7.88
C LEU A 129 40.89 -13.34 6.76
N LEU A 130 41.29 -12.15 6.32
CA LEU A 130 42.30 -11.95 5.28
C LEU A 130 43.68 -12.52 5.68
N GLU A 131 44.14 -12.21 6.90
CA GLU A 131 45.36 -12.80 7.47
C GLU A 131 45.25 -14.31 7.63
N GLY A 132 44.05 -14.82 7.90
CA GLY A 132 43.75 -16.25 7.87
C GLY A 132 44.09 -16.86 6.52
N VAL A 133 43.55 -16.29 5.43
CA VAL A 133 43.83 -16.77 4.07
C VAL A 133 45.31 -16.64 3.71
N ILE A 134 45.94 -15.51 4.03
CA ILE A 134 47.36 -15.28 3.70
C ILE A 134 48.28 -16.17 4.52
N GLY A 135 47.99 -16.36 5.81
CA GLY A 135 48.79 -17.20 6.71
C GLY A 135 48.78 -18.68 6.32
N GLU A 136 47.65 -19.17 5.80
CA GLU A 136 47.52 -20.54 5.31
C GLU A 136 48.18 -20.78 3.94
N ARG A 137 48.58 -19.72 3.23
CA ARG A 137 49.39 -19.80 2.00
C ARG A 137 50.90 -19.90 2.25
N GLY A 138 51.35 -19.86 3.50
CA GLY A 138 52.76 -19.70 3.85
C GLY A 138 53.68 -20.83 3.37
N GLY A 139 54.81 -20.47 2.76
CA GLY A 139 56.01 -21.32 2.74
C GLY A 139 56.75 -21.40 1.42
N ASP A 140 56.65 -22.54 0.73
CA ASP A 140 57.75 -23.03 -0.11
C ASP A 140 57.32 -23.89 -1.31
N GLN A 141 56.21 -23.57 -2.00
CA GLN A 141 55.93 -24.25 -3.27
C GLN A 141 55.20 -23.35 -4.26
N ASP A 142 55.77 -23.29 -5.47
CA ASP A 142 55.37 -22.49 -6.64
C ASP A 142 53.96 -22.81 -7.21
N ASP A 143 53.07 -23.44 -6.43
CA ASP A 143 51.67 -23.72 -6.81
C ASP A 143 50.76 -22.59 -6.28
N PHE A 144 50.82 -21.44 -6.95
CA PHE A 144 50.14 -20.19 -6.60
C PHE A 144 48.58 -20.24 -6.58
N ASP A 145 47.96 -21.39 -6.89
CA ASP A 145 46.52 -21.49 -7.18
C ASP A 145 45.69 -22.38 -6.25
N GLN A 146 46.29 -23.06 -5.27
CA GLN A 146 45.53 -23.93 -4.35
C GLN A 146 45.56 -23.41 -2.92
N ASP A 147 44.47 -22.75 -2.52
CA ASP A 147 44.22 -22.44 -1.10
C ASP A 147 44.10 -23.77 -0.33
N THR A 148 44.76 -23.90 0.82
CA THR A 148 44.53 -25.05 1.72
C THR A 148 43.06 -25.12 2.11
N GLU A 149 42.58 -26.29 2.54
CA GLU A 149 41.18 -26.46 2.99
C GLU A 149 40.78 -25.40 4.02
N LEU A 150 41.68 -25.09 4.96
CA LEU A 150 41.48 -24.04 5.95
C LEU A 150 41.50 -22.63 5.34
N GLY A 151 42.42 -22.35 4.41
CA GLY A 151 42.46 -21.10 3.65
C GLY A 151 41.17 -20.87 2.86
N HIS A 152 40.60 -21.92 2.26
CA HIS A 152 39.32 -21.87 1.56
C HIS A 152 38.16 -21.52 2.51
N ILE A 153 38.12 -22.07 3.72
CA ILE A 153 37.10 -21.72 4.73
C ILE A 153 37.22 -20.23 5.12
N TYR A 154 38.43 -19.73 5.40
CA TYR A 154 38.65 -18.31 5.69
C TYR A 154 38.21 -17.42 4.53
N ARG A 155 38.55 -17.80 3.28
CA ARG A 155 38.20 -17.04 2.08
C ARG A 155 36.70 -17.02 1.84
N MET A 156 36.02 -18.14 2.07
CA MET A 156 34.57 -18.20 1.98
C MET A 156 33.88 -17.31 3.02
N LYS A 157 34.37 -17.31 4.25
CA LYS A 157 33.88 -16.42 5.32
C LYS A 157 34.12 -14.96 5.01
N LEU A 158 35.28 -14.63 4.43
CA LEU A 158 35.58 -13.28 3.96
C LEU A 158 34.58 -12.85 2.88
N ARG A 159 34.37 -13.65 1.83
CA ARG A 159 33.38 -13.35 0.78
C ARG A 159 31.99 -13.13 1.35
N ARG A 160 31.57 -13.95 2.33
CA ARG A 160 30.29 -13.81 3.01
C ARG A 160 30.17 -12.49 3.77
N LEU A 161 31.19 -12.09 4.52
CA LEU A 161 31.25 -10.79 5.20
C LEU A 161 31.14 -9.64 4.20
N LEU A 162 31.89 -9.72 3.10
CA LEU A 162 31.93 -8.67 2.08
C LEU A 162 30.59 -8.51 1.36
N ALA A 163 29.93 -9.63 1.03
CA ALA A 163 28.63 -9.65 0.38
C ALA A 163 27.46 -9.25 1.30
N TRP A 164 27.67 -9.27 2.62
CA TRP A 164 26.60 -8.97 3.58
C TRP A 164 26.10 -7.51 3.44
N PRO A 165 24.78 -7.26 3.34
CA PRO A 165 24.28 -5.89 3.12
C PRO A 165 24.57 -4.93 4.28
N ALA A 166 24.50 -5.42 5.52
CA ALA A 166 24.68 -4.62 6.74
C ALA A 166 26.15 -4.43 7.16
N SER A 167 27.10 -4.99 6.40
CA SER A 167 28.51 -4.78 6.69
C SER A 167 28.93 -3.33 6.42
N LYS A 168 29.42 -2.68 7.47
CA LYS A 168 30.05 -1.37 7.47
C LYS A 168 31.57 -1.54 7.62
N TYR A 169 32.38 -1.33 6.60
CA TYR A 169 33.85 -1.42 6.68
C TYR A 169 34.50 -0.37 5.78
N ARG A 170 35.76 0.01 6.05
CA ARG A 170 36.50 1.00 5.25
C ARG A 170 37.03 0.36 3.98
N VAL A 171 36.20 0.40 2.95
CA VAL A 171 36.43 -0.29 1.65
C VAL A 171 37.77 0.07 1.00
N GLU A 172 38.18 1.34 1.05
CA GLU A 172 39.43 1.81 0.43
C GLU A 172 40.67 1.19 1.08
N HIS A 173 40.67 1.08 2.41
CA HIS A 173 41.77 0.50 3.16
C HIS A 173 41.86 -1.00 2.89
N LEU A 174 40.71 -1.70 2.87
CA LEU A 174 40.65 -3.13 2.59
C LEU A 174 41.07 -3.46 1.14
N LEU A 175 40.68 -2.64 0.17
CA LEU A 175 41.12 -2.76 -1.22
C LEU A 175 42.64 -2.65 -1.37
N SER A 176 43.27 -1.75 -0.62
CA SER A 176 44.74 -1.58 -0.67
C SER A 176 45.51 -2.77 -0.10
N SER A 177 44.90 -3.51 0.83
CA SER A 177 45.50 -4.67 1.49
C SER A 177 45.26 -6.00 0.79
N LEU A 178 44.36 -6.05 -0.20
CA LEU A 178 44.01 -7.31 -0.87
C LEU A 178 45.04 -7.68 -1.95
N PRO A 179 45.48 -8.95 -1.99
CA PRO A 179 46.34 -9.42 -3.08
C PRO A 179 45.60 -9.42 -4.43
N SER A 180 46.33 -9.23 -5.52
CA SER A 180 45.77 -9.19 -6.88
C SER A 180 45.05 -10.49 -7.29
N SER A 181 45.37 -11.64 -6.68
CA SER A 181 44.69 -12.92 -6.90
C SER A 181 43.26 -12.99 -6.35
N PHE A 182 42.81 -11.98 -5.59
CA PHE A 182 41.49 -11.94 -4.94
C PHE A 182 40.44 -11.22 -5.80
N LEU A 183 40.30 -11.67 -7.04
CA LEU A 183 39.45 -11.02 -8.05
C LEU A 183 37.98 -10.90 -7.61
N GLN A 184 37.39 -11.95 -7.04
CA GLN A 184 36.00 -11.93 -6.61
C GLN A 184 35.78 -10.98 -5.43
N GLU A 185 36.71 -10.96 -4.47
CA GLU A 185 36.67 -10.07 -3.33
C GLU A 185 36.85 -8.60 -3.76
N HIS A 186 37.76 -8.33 -4.71
CA HIS A 186 37.90 -7.02 -5.35
C HIS A 186 36.60 -6.58 -6.02
N ALA A 187 35.92 -7.46 -6.76
CA ALA A 187 34.65 -7.13 -7.41
C ALA A 187 33.56 -6.76 -6.38
N LEU A 188 33.48 -7.48 -5.24
CA LEU A 188 32.53 -7.16 -4.17
C LEU A 188 32.80 -5.79 -3.55
N LEU A 189 34.06 -5.46 -3.26
CA LEU A 189 34.46 -4.18 -2.69
C LEU A 189 34.23 -3.01 -3.67
N LEU A 190 34.60 -3.17 -4.94
CA LEU A 190 34.30 -2.17 -5.98
C LEU A 190 32.78 -1.94 -6.11
N GLY A 191 32.00 -3.00 -5.96
CA GLY A 191 30.54 -2.91 -5.87
C GLY A 191 30.05 -2.03 -4.72
N LYS A 192 30.64 -2.17 -3.53
CA LYS A 192 30.30 -1.34 -2.35
C LYS A 192 30.70 0.12 -2.53
N LEU A 193 31.75 0.41 -3.29
CA LEU A 193 32.17 1.77 -3.65
C LEU A 193 31.30 2.43 -4.73
N GLY A 194 30.32 1.72 -5.30
CA GLY A 194 29.53 2.23 -6.42
C GLY A 194 30.21 2.06 -7.79
N ARG A 195 31.39 1.44 -7.86
CA ARG A 195 32.17 1.20 -9.08
C ARG A 195 31.73 -0.10 -9.77
N HIS A 196 30.48 -0.15 -10.18
CA HIS A 196 29.85 -1.37 -10.66
C HIS A 196 30.35 -1.87 -12.01
N GLU A 197 30.69 -0.97 -12.94
CA GLU A 197 31.27 -1.36 -14.23
C GLU A 197 32.62 -2.06 -14.04
N ASP A 198 33.46 -1.56 -13.13
CA ASP A 198 34.76 -2.17 -12.82
C ASP A 198 34.58 -3.56 -12.18
N ALA A 199 33.65 -3.70 -11.24
CA ALA A 199 33.31 -4.99 -10.63
C ALA A 199 32.85 -6.01 -11.69
N LEU A 200 32.02 -5.57 -12.64
CA LEU A 200 31.52 -6.42 -13.72
C LEU A 200 32.60 -6.77 -14.74
N ARG A 201 33.57 -5.88 -15.01
CA ARG A 201 34.75 -6.23 -15.83
C ARG A 201 35.56 -7.34 -15.19
N ILE A 202 35.77 -7.31 -13.87
CA ILE A 202 36.47 -8.41 -13.19
C ILE A 202 35.68 -9.73 -13.29
N LEU A 203 34.37 -9.70 -13.04
CA LEU A 203 33.55 -10.91 -13.05
C LEU A 203 33.38 -11.51 -14.46
N TYR A 204 33.19 -10.66 -15.47
CA TYR A 204 32.92 -11.08 -16.84
C TYR A 204 34.20 -11.30 -17.66
N SER A 205 35.16 -10.37 -17.58
CA SER A 205 36.37 -10.37 -18.41
C SER A 205 37.50 -11.16 -17.75
N ASP A 206 37.79 -10.97 -16.46
CA ASP A 206 38.93 -11.66 -15.82
C ASP A 206 38.53 -13.08 -15.37
N LEU A 207 37.37 -13.23 -14.73
CA LEU A 207 36.86 -14.52 -14.26
C LEU A 207 36.06 -15.30 -15.33
N HIS A 208 35.82 -14.70 -16.50
CA HIS A 208 35.15 -15.33 -17.65
C HIS A 208 33.78 -15.96 -17.34
N SER A 209 33.08 -15.47 -16.31
CA SER A 209 31.83 -16.07 -15.81
C SER A 209 30.65 -15.11 -15.92
N LEU A 210 29.82 -15.32 -16.94
CA LEU A 210 28.55 -14.59 -17.11
C LEU A 210 27.57 -14.89 -15.96
N GLU A 211 27.60 -16.10 -15.41
CA GLU A 211 26.72 -16.51 -14.32
C GLU A 211 27.01 -15.70 -13.05
N MET A 212 28.28 -15.57 -12.65
CA MET A 212 28.66 -14.75 -11.49
C MET A 212 28.34 -13.27 -11.69
N ALA A 213 28.49 -12.75 -12.91
CA ALA A 213 28.14 -11.37 -13.23
C ALA A 213 26.61 -11.11 -13.16
N LEU A 214 25.80 -12.07 -13.63
CA LEU A 214 24.34 -12.02 -13.52
C LEU A 214 23.88 -12.11 -12.06
N GLU A 215 24.45 -13.03 -11.29
CA GLU A 215 24.21 -13.19 -9.87
C GLU A 215 24.49 -11.90 -9.08
N TYR A 216 25.61 -11.23 -9.38
CA TYR A 216 25.93 -9.93 -8.81
C TYR A 216 24.86 -8.87 -9.13
N CYS A 217 24.40 -8.81 -10.38
CA CYS A 217 23.32 -7.90 -10.78
C CYS A 217 21.99 -8.24 -10.09
N ASP A 218 21.66 -9.53 -9.91
CA ASP A 218 20.44 -10.01 -9.26
C ASP A 218 20.41 -9.63 -7.78
N ALA A 219 21.49 -9.90 -7.05
CA ALA A 219 21.63 -9.56 -5.64
C ALA A 219 21.40 -8.05 -5.42
N ARG A 220 21.98 -7.23 -6.30
CA ARG A 220 21.84 -5.78 -6.24
C ARG A 220 20.45 -5.30 -6.65
N HIS A 221 19.85 -5.91 -7.67
CA HIS A 221 18.47 -5.61 -8.06
C HIS A 221 17.50 -5.92 -6.91
N ALA A 222 17.67 -7.05 -6.24
CA ALA A 222 16.88 -7.42 -5.07
C ALA A 222 17.07 -6.44 -3.90
N GLN A 223 18.31 -6.00 -3.64
CA GLN A 223 18.58 -5.01 -2.60
C GLN A 223 17.91 -3.66 -2.90
N ARG A 224 17.97 -3.19 -4.16
CA ARG A 224 17.29 -1.97 -4.59
C ARG A 224 15.78 -2.06 -4.41
N LEU A 225 15.19 -3.19 -4.80
CA LEU A 225 13.75 -3.42 -4.64
C LEU A 225 13.33 -3.35 -3.18
N LYS A 226 14.09 -3.96 -2.26
CA LYS A 226 13.83 -3.90 -0.81
C LYS A 226 13.85 -2.47 -0.28
N MET A 227 14.90 -1.72 -0.59
CA MET A 227 15.02 -0.31 -0.17
C MET A 227 13.88 0.55 -0.72
N GLU A 228 13.46 0.33 -1.96
CA GLU A 228 12.33 1.05 -2.55
C GLU A 228 11.00 0.70 -1.87
N THR A 229 10.77 -0.59 -1.57
CA THR A 229 9.58 -1.01 -0.81
C THR A 229 9.55 -0.40 0.59
N GLU A 230 10.67 -0.37 1.31
CA GLU A 230 10.75 0.24 2.64
C GLU A 230 10.49 1.75 2.59
N ARG A 231 11.06 2.47 1.61
CA ARG A 231 10.79 3.90 1.41
C ARG A 231 9.32 4.19 1.16
N THR A 232 8.66 3.37 0.33
CA THR A 232 7.22 3.56 0.05
C THR A 232 6.35 3.28 1.27
N ILE A 233 6.71 2.28 2.08
CA ILE A 233 6.03 1.99 3.36
C ILE A 233 6.20 3.17 4.32
N ASN A 234 7.43 3.67 4.52
CA ASN A 234 7.69 4.76 5.46
C ASN A 234 6.98 6.06 5.03
N ALA A 235 7.00 6.40 3.74
CA ALA A 235 6.28 7.56 3.21
C ALA A 235 4.75 7.49 3.46
N SER A 236 4.18 6.29 3.43
CA SER A 236 2.75 6.08 3.71
C SER A 236 2.40 6.22 5.20
N VAL A 237 3.36 5.95 6.10
CA VAL A 237 3.18 6.08 7.55
C VAL A 237 3.25 7.56 7.97
N ASP A 238 4.20 8.32 7.43
CA ASP A 238 4.33 9.75 7.72
C ASP A 238 3.13 10.57 7.24
N SER A 239 2.54 10.18 6.10
CA SER A 239 1.31 10.81 5.58
C SER A 239 0.11 10.65 6.52
N ARG A 240 0.12 9.70 7.47
CA ARG A 240 -0.96 9.51 8.45
C ARG A 240 -0.76 10.28 9.76
N ARG A 241 0.43 10.86 10.01
CA ARG A 241 0.71 11.66 11.23
C ARG A 241 0.64 13.17 11.02
N GLY A 242 0.58 13.64 9.77
CA GLY A 242 0.61 15.06 9.42
C GLY A 242 -0.76 15.75 9.28
N GLU A 243 -1.85 15.20 9.83
CA GLU A 243 -3.18 15.81 9.73
C GLU A 243 -3.50 16.65 10.97
N SER A 244 -2.67 17.66 11.27
CA SER A 244 -3.06 18.76 12.14
C SER A 244 -2.23 20.00 11.83
N HIS A 245 -2.93 21.13 11.72
CA HIS A 245 -2.41 22.50 11.54
C HIS A 245 -2.29 23.01 10.09
N TRP A 246 -3.46 23.26 9.48
CA TRP A 246 -3.59 24.27 8.44
C TRP A 246 -3.47 25.65 9.08
N SER A 247 -2.35 26.34 8.84
CA SER A 247 -2.30 27.80 8.83
C SER A 247 -1.79 28.24 7.48
N GLY A 248 -2.58 29.10 6.84
CA GLY A 248 -2.37 29.58 5.49
C GLY A 248 -1.01 30.22 5.30
N GLY A 249 -0.35 29.83 4.22
CA GLY A 249 0.88 30.42 3.73
C GLY A 249 0.95 30.18 2.23
N ASP A 250 0.42 31.14 1.48
CA ASP A 250 0.63 31.31 0.05
C ASP A 250 2.13 31.29 -0.25
N GLY A 251 2.59 30.16 -0.77
CA GLY A 251 3.98 29.85 -1.00
C GLY A 251 4.09 29.02 -2.27
N SER A 252 4.03 29.71 -3.39
CA SER A 252 4.42 29.25 -4.73
C SER A 252 5.83 28.59 -4.71
N VAL A 253 5.90 27.33 -4.29
CA VAL A 253 7.08 26.48 -4.50
C VAL A 253 6.89 25.83 -5.86
N LYS A 254 7.52 26.46 -6.85
CA LYS A 254 7.88 25.85 -8.12
C LYS A 254 8.77 24.64 -7.81
N SER A 255 8.17 23.48 -7.56
CA SER A 255 8.88 22.21 -7.61
C SER A 255 9.13 21.93 -9.08
N GLY A 256 10.20 22.54 -9.58
CA GLY A 256 10.73 22.32 -10.91
C GLY A 256 10.92 20.82 -11.09
N VAL A 257 10.20 20.29 -12.07
CA VAL A 257 10.38 18.96 -12.64
C VAL A 257 11.74 18.94 -13.33
N HIS A 258 12.82 19.01 -12.55
CA HIS A 258 14.09 18.41 -12.90
C HIS A 258 13.97 16.94 -12.50
N LEU A 259 13.25 16.19 -13.34
CA LEU A 259 13.44 14.75 -13.48
C LEU A 259 14.86 14.55 -14.03
N ASN A 260 15.86 14.73 -13.16
CA ASN A 260 17.23 14.32 -13.41
C ASN A 260 17.24 12.80 -13.52
N ASN A 261 17.04 12.30 -14.75
CA ASN A 261 17.86 11.38 -15.53
C ASN A 261 18.75 10.29 -14.86
N HIS A 262 18.64 10.03 -13.56
CA HIS A 262 19.43 9.02 -12.83
C HIS A 262 18.56 8.03 -12.04
N ALA A 263 17.23 8.15 -12.07
CA ALA A 263 16.32 7.25 -11.36
C ALA A 263 16.07 5.91 -12.08
N THR A 264 16.54 5.73 -13.31
CA THR A 264 16.21 4.57 -14.16
C THR A 264 17.43 3.83 -14.71
N ASP A 265 18.58 3.87 -14.04
CA ASP A 265 19.68 3.00 -14.43
C ASP A 265 19.36 1.57 -13.99
N CYS A 266 18.81 0.80 -14.92
CA CYS A 266 18.60 -0.64 -14.77
C CYS A 266 19.94 -1.31 -14.42
N VAL A 267 19.96 -2.11 -13.36
CA VAL A 267 21.17 -2.70 -12.76
C VAL A 267 21.93 -3.61 -13.73
N TYR A 268 21.26 -4.09 -14.77
CA TYR A 268 21.83 -4.97 -15.80
C TYR A 268 22.45 -4.20 -16.99
N LEU A 269 22.18 -2.90 -17.15
CA LEU A 269 22.76 -2.10 -18.25
C LEU A 269 24.29 -2.02 -18.20
N PRO A 270 24.93 -1.82 -17.03
CA PRO A 270 26.39 -1.88 -16.92
C PRO A 270 26.97 -3.21 -17.41
N LEU A 271 26.30 -4.34 -17.12
CA LEU A 271 26.74 -5.67 -17.58
C LEU A 271 26.65 -5.79 -19.10
N VAL A 272 25.58 -5.27 -19.70
CA VAL A 272 25.44 -5.23 -21.17
C VAL A 272 26.56 -4.40 -21.80
N ARG A 273 26.91 -3.24 -21.23
CA ARG A 273 28.03 -2.41 -21.74
C ARG A 273 29.37 -3.14 -21.65
N VAL A 274 29.69 -3.70 -20.49
CA VAL A 274 30.94 -4.44 -20.25
C VAL A 274 31.06 -5.64 -21.19
N ALA A 275 29.97 -6.37 -21.40
CA ALA A 275 29.96 -7.50 -22.32
C ALA A 275 30.30 -7.07 -23.76
N LEU A 276 29.70 -5.96 -24.23
CA LEU A 276 29.92 -5.41 -25.57
C LEU A 276 31.31 -4.80 -25.76
N GLU A 277 31.90 -4.23 -24.71
CA GLU A 277 33.27 -3.67 -24.73
C GLU A 277 34.35 -4.76 -24.77
N SER A 278 34.09 -5.91 -24.15
CA SER A 278 35.08 -6.99 -24.00
C SER A 278 35.31 -7.77 -25.29
N ASP A 279 34.23 -8.17 -25.97
CA ASP A 279 34.29 -8.98 -27.21
C ASP A 279 33.09 -8.63 -28.11
N PRO A 280 33.31 -8.20 -29.37
CA PRO A 280 32.22 -7.80 -30.26
C PRO A 280 31.28 -8.93 -30.67
N GLU A 281 31.74 -10.19 -30.74
CA GLU A 281 30.89 -11.32 -31.17
C GLU A 281 30.32 -12.07 -29.96
N ARG A 282 31.18 -12.41 -28.99
CA ARG A 282 30.76 -13.12 -27.77
C ARG A 282 29.95 -12.20 -26.84
N GLY A 283 30.29 -10.92 -26.80
CA GLY A 283 29.60 -9.91 -26.00
C GLY A 283 28.19 -9.63 -26.48
N VAL A 284 27.94 -9.64 -27.79
CA VAL A 284 26.58 -9.48 -28.34
C VAL A 284 25.68 -10.66 -27.95
N SER A 285 26.20 -11.89 -28.03
CA SER A 285 25.46 -13.08 -27.59
C SER A 285 25.14 -13.03 -26.10
N ALA A 286 26.14 -12.68 -25.27
CA ALA A 286 25.97 -12.51 -23.82
C ALA A 286 24.96 -11.40 -23.48
N ALA A 287 25.02 -10.25 -24.16
CA ALA A 287 24.08 -9.15 -23.99
C ALA A 287 22.64 -9.60 -24.30
N ILE A 288 22.41 -10.30 -25.42
CA ILE A 288 21.07 -10.82 -25.75
C ILE A 288 20.60 -11.82 -24.70
N GLN A 289 21.49 -12.67 -24.18
CA GLN A 289 21.17 -13.62 -23.12
C GLN A 289 20.77 -12.92 -21.81
N VAL A 290 21.48 -11.87 -21.40
CA VAL A 290 21.14 -11.06 -20.22
C VAL A 290 19.75 -10.43 -20.38
N LEU A 291 19.47 -9.82 -21.54
CA LEU A 291 18.16 -9.24 -21.85
C LEU A 291 17.04 -10.29 -21.77
N ALA A 292 17.26 -11.46 -22.36
CA ALA A 292 16.28 -12.55 -22.37
C ALA A 292 15.99 -13.09 -20.96
N LEU A 293 17.04 -13.30 -20.15
CA LEU A 293 16.93 -13.85 -18.80
C LEU A 293 16.31 -12.89 -17.79
N ARG A 294 16.43 -11.57 -18.00
CA ARG A 294 15.98 -10.54 -17.07
C ARG A 294 14.97 -9.57 -17.68
N ARG A 295 14.15 -10.08 -18.61
CA ARG A 295 13.16 -9.31 -19.38
C ARG A 295 12.18 -8.47 -18.56
N GLY A 296 11.84 -8.90 -17.34
CA GLY A 296 10.94 -8.17 -16.45
C GLY A 296 11.59 -7.01 -15.69
N ALA A 297 12.92 -6.96 -15.64
CA ALA A 297 13.70 -5.97 -14.88
C ALA A 297 14.51 -5.02 -15.78
N VAL A 298 14.55 -5.30 -17.09
CA VAL A 298 15.29 -4.51 -18.07
C VAL A 298 14.32 -3.67 -18.90
N ASP A 299 14.59 -2.36 -18.93
CA ASP A 299 13.82 -1.42 -19.75
C ASP A 299 14.20 -1.53 -21.24
N SER A 300 13.24 -1.17 -22.09
CA SER A 300 13.37 -1.00 -23.54
C SER A 300 14.55 -0.11 -23.98
N SER A 301 15.01 0.79 -23.11
CA SER A 301 16.23 1.59 -23.31
C SER A 301 17.49 0.74 -23.50
N ALA A 302 17.53 -0.50 -23.00
CA ALA A 302 18.64 -1.43 -23.16
C ALA A 302 18.90 -1.82 -24.62
N LEU A 303 17.87 -1.79 -25.48
CA LEU A 303 18.01 -2.07 -26.91
C LEU A 303 18.86 -1.04 -27.64
N ARG A 304 19.03 0.17 -27.06
CA ARG A 304 19.87 1.22 -27.63
C ARG A 304 21.37 0.93 -27.48
N LEU A 305 21.74 0.02 -26.58
CA LEU A 305 23.14 -0.38 -26.36
C LEU A 305 23.62 -1.41 -27.37
N LEU A 306 22.71 -2.14 -28.03
CA LEU A 306 23.10 -3.16 -29.00
C LEU A 306 23.66 -2.53 -30.29
N PRO A 307 24.70 -3.11 -30.90
CA PRO A 307 25.22 -2.65 -32.18
C PRO A 307 24.17 -2.65 -33.29
N GLU A 308 24.26 -1.71 -34.24
CA GLU A 308 23.28 -1.58 -35.34
C GLU A 308 23.27 -2.79 -36.30
N ASN A 309 24.33 -3.62 -36.26
CA ASN A 309 24.50 -4.80 -37.10
C ASN A 309 23.75 -6.05 -36.56
N VAL A 310 23.14 -5.98 -35.38
CA VAL A 310 22.41 -7.12 -34.80
C VAL A 310 21.05 -7.28 -35.50
N PRO A 311 20.76 -8.45 -36.11
CA PRO A 311 19.49 -8.65 -36.78
C PRO A 311 18.36 -8.68 -35.76
N VAL A 312 17.25 -7.98 -36.07
CA VAL A 312 16.07 -7.90 -35.19
C VAL A 312 15.53 -9.29 -34.86
N SER A 313 15.68 -10.28 -35.75
CA SER A 313 15.28 -11.67 -35.50
C SER A 313 16.00 -12.31 -34.31
N ALA A 314 17.25 -11.94 -34.04
CA ALA A 314 18.05 -12.47 -32.93
C ALA A 314 17.58 -11.93 -31.56
N VAL A 315 17.01 -10.72 -31.53
CA VAL A 315 16.50 -10.08 -30.30
C VAL A 315 15.00 -10.31 -30.12
N ALA A 316 14.25 -10.40 -31.22
CA ALA A 316 12.80 -10.42 -31.19
C ALA A 316 12.21 -11.67 -30.52
N ARG A 317 12.75 -12.85 -30.84
CA ARG A 317 12.27 -14.12 -30.29
C ARG A 317 12.59 -14.30 -28.80
N PRO A 318 13.85 -14.09 -28.33
CA PRO A 318 14.18 -14.31 -26.93
C PRO A 318 13.74 -13.18 -26.00
N PHE A 319 13.62 -11.94 -26.48
CA PHE A 319 13.35 -10.77 -25.63
C PHE A 319 12.06 -10.02 -25.98
N LEU A 320 11.92 -9.48 -27.20
CA LEU A 320 10.83 -8.53 -27.51
C LEU A 320 9.43 -9.14 -27.39
N ILE A 321 9.22 -10.31 -28.02
CA ILE A 321 7.89 -10.94 -28.03
C ILE A 321 7.47 -11.33 -26.61
N PRO A 322 8.31 -12.05 -25.81
CA PRO A 322 7.95 -12.36 -24.44
C PRO A 322 7.76 -11.13 -23.55
N ALA A 323 8.59 -10.09 -23.68
CA ALA A 323 8.47 -8.88 -22.87
C ALA A 323 7.16 -8.12 -23.14
N ILE A 324 6.76 -8.00 -24.41
CA ILE A 324 5.50 -7.34 -24.78
C ILE A 324 4.30 -8.14 -24.25
N VAL A 325 4.28 -9.46 -24.49
CA VAL A 325 3.19 -10.34 -24.02
C VAL A 325 3.09 -10.30 -22.49
N ASP A 326 4.21 -10.34 -21.78
CA ASP A 326 4.22 -10.27 -20.32
C ASP A 326 3.68 -8.92 -19.82
N SER A 327 4.11 -7.81 -20.42
CA SER A 327 3.64 -6.46 -20.06
C SER A 327 2.13 -6.30 -20.28
N GLU A 328 1.60 -6.78 -21.41
CA GLU A 328 0.17 -6.73 -21.70
C GLU A 328 -0.62 -7.64 -20.75
N SER A 329 -0.11 -8.83 -20.45
CA SER A 329 -0.70 -9.75 -19.48
C SER A 329 -0.77 -9.13 -18.08
N GLN A 330 0.24 -8.33 -17.69
CA GLN A 330 0.28 -7.65 -16.40
C GLN A 330 -0.75 -6.54 -16.33
N VAL A 331 -0.88 -5.72 -17.39
CA VAL A 331 -1.92 -4.70 -17.49
C VAL A 331 -3.31 -5.32 -17.39
N ARG A 332 -3.57 -6.43 -18.10
CA ARG A 332 -4.85 -7.14 -18.02
C ARG A 332 -5.12 -7.66 -16.61
N ARG A 333 -4.13 -8.27 -15.95
CA ARG A 333 -4.25 -8.73 -14.56
C ARG A 333 -4.53 -7.60 -13.57
N LEU A 334 -3.83 -6.47 -13.70
CA LEU A 334 -4.05 -5.29 -12.85
C LEU A 334 -5.44 -4.67 -13.08
N LYS A 335 -5.92 -4.62 -14.33
CA LYS A 335 -7.29 -4.18 -14.63
C LYS A 335 -8.33 -5.04 -13.94
N VAL A 336 -8.18 -6.37 -13.99
CA VAL A 336 -9.07 -7.31 -13.30
C VAL A 336 -8.98 -7.13 -11.78
N ALA A 337 -7.78 -7.02 -11.22
CA ALA A 337 -7.59 -6.78 -9.79
C ALA A 337 -8.25 -5.47 -9.33
N ALA A 338 -8.08 -4.38 -10.08
CA ALA A 338 -8.72 -3.10 -9.80
C ALA A 338 -10.25 -3.19 -9.85
N ALA A 339 -10.81 -3.89 -10.85
CA ALA A 339 -12.25 -4.11 -10.94
C ALA A 339 -12.79 -4.91 -9.74
N LEU A 340 -12.11 -5.98 -9.33
CA LEU A 340 -12.48 -6.79 -8.17
C LEU A 340 -12.38 -5.98 -6.85
N LEU A 341 -11.34 -5.17 -6.69
CA LEU A 341 -11.20 -4.29 -5.52
C LEU A 341 -12.30 -3.24 -5.46
N ARG A 342 -12.67 -2.63 -6.60
CA ARG A 342 -13.80 -1.70 -6.66
C ARG A 342 -15.11 -2.39 -6.30
N ALA A 343 -15.38 -3.57 -6.84
CA ALA A 343 -16.59 -4.34 -6.51
C ALA A 343 -16.67 -4.65 -5.01
N ARG A 344 -15.56 -5.10 -4.41
CA ARG A 344 -15.50 -5.40 -2.97
C ARG A 344 -15.66 -4.14 -2.11
N TYR A 345 -15.07 -3.03 -2.54
CA TYR A 345 -15.21 -1.75 -1.85
C TYR A 345 -16.68 -1.28 -1.83
N VAL A 346 -17.38 -1.33 -2.97
CA VAL A 346 -18.79 -0.95 -3.07
C VAL A 346 -19.66 -1.83 -2.16
N GLU A 347 -19.42 -3.14 -2.15
CA GLU A 347 -20.12 -4.07 -1.26
C GLU A 347 -19.89 -3.75 0.23
N LEU A 348 -18.64 -3.50 0.62
CA LEU A 348 -18.29 -3.14 2.00
C LEU A 348 -18.92 -1.81 2.41
N LYS A 349 -18.93 -0.83 1.51
CA LYS A 349 -19.58 0.46 1.75
C LYS A 349 -21.08 0.26 1.97
N ARG A 350 -21.76 -0.52 1.13
CA ARG A 350 -23.18 -0.87 1.30
C ARG A 350 -23.42 -1.53 2.67
N ASN A 351 -22.62 -2.54 3.03
CA ASN A 351 -22.73 -3.24 4.32
C ASN A 351 -22.52 -2.29 5.51
N LEU A 352 -21.58 -1.36 5.42
CA LEU A 352 -21.35 -0.33 6.45
C LEU A 352 -22.58 0.57 6.59
N THR A 353 -23.12 1.07 5.48
CA THR A 353 -24.31 1.94 5.52
C THR A 353 -25.52 1.22 6.11
N GLU A 354 -25.74 -0.04 5.74
CA GLU A 354 -26.80 -0.88 6.30
C GLU A 354 -26.61 -1.12 7.80
N ALA A 355 -25.38 -1.41 8.24
CA ALA A 355 -25.05 -1.58 9.65
C ALA A 355 -25.24 -0.28 10.44
N GLN A 356 -24.87 0.88 9.87
CA GLN A 356 -25.09 2.19 10.49
C GLN A 356 -26.58 2.44 10.71
N ILE A 357 -27.40 2.29 9.67
CA ILE A 357 -28.86 2.46 9.75
C ILE A 357 -29.46 1.55 10.82
N LYS A 358 -29.08 0.26 10.84
CA LYS A 358 -29.54 -0.70 11.86
C LYS A 358 -29.09 -0.31 13.27
N SER A 359 -27.85 0.14 13.44
CA SER A 359 -27.31 0.54 14.76
C SER A 359 -27.99 1.78 15.32
N GLN A 360 -28.47 2.67 14.45
CA GLN A 360 -29.15 3.92 14.81
C GLN A 360 -30.68 3.79 14.88
N ALA A 361 -31.26 2.65 14.50
CA ALA A 361 -32.72 2.46 14.47
C ALA A 361 -33.37 2.49 15.87
N MET A 362 -32.60 2.19 16.93
CA MET A 362 -33.10 2.17 18.30
C MET A 362 -32.24 3.04 19.23
N LEU A 363 -32.89 3.59 20.25
CA LEU A 363 -32.26 4.48 21.23
C LEU A 363 -31.13 3.78 22.00
N HIS A 364 -31.33 2.53 22.42
CA HIS A 364 -30.38 1.76 23.24
C HIS A 364 -29.20 1.19 22.45
N THR A 365 -29.33 1.03 21.12
CA THR A 365 -28.24 0.54 20.27
C THR A 365 -27.26 1.64 19.87
N THR A 366 -27.68 2.90 19.91
CA THR A 366 -26.90 4.05 19.49
C THR A 366 -25.82 4.42 20.53
N PRO A 367 -24.51 4.28 20.22
CA PRO A 367 -23.44 4.46 21.21
C PRO A 367 -23.39 5.86 21.82
N ALA A 368 -23.62 6.90 21.01
CA ALA A 368 -23.60 8.29 21.46
C ALA A 368 -24.70 8.58 22.50
N LEU A 369 -25.89 8.00 22.32
CA LEU A 369 -26.99 8.15 23.29
C LEU A 369 -26.77 7.31 24.55
N ARG A 370 -26.15 6.14 24.42
CA ARG A 370 -25.79 5.30 25.58
C ARG A 370 -24.82 6.01 26.52
N ALA A 371 -23.88 6.77 25.97
CA ALA A 371 -22.90 7.53 26.76
C ALA A 371 -23.52 8.62 27.65
N LEU A 372 -24.75 9.08 27.34
CA LEU A 372 -25.44 10.11 28.11
C LEU A 372 -26.06 9.61 29.42
N ASN A 373 -26.12 8.29 29.64
CA ASN A 373 -26.72 7.70 30.85
C ASN A 373 -28.11 8.28 31.17
N VAL A 374 -28.98 8.37 30.15
CA VAL A 374 -30.26 9.10 30.22
C VAL A 374 -31.27 8.55 31.23
N GLY A 375 -31.03 7.36 31.78
CA GLY A 375 -31.90 6.68 32.74
C GLY A 375 -33.05 5.93 32.06
N ASP A 376 -34.09 5.61 32.84
CA ASP A 376 -35.26 4.89 32.36
C ASP A 376 -36.17 5.80 31.52
N LEU A 377 -36.67 5.25 30.41
CA LEU A 377 -37.65 5.90 29.56
C LEU A 377 -38.97 6.06 30.33
N LEU A 378 -39.48 7.29 30.45
CA LEU A 378 -40.78 7.56 31.07
C LEU A 378 -41.90 7.15 30.11
N HIS A 379 -41.92 7.76 28.93
CA HIS A 379 -42.85 7.44 27.85
C HIS A 379 -42.35 8.01 26.53
N SER A 380 -43.00 7.64 25.42
CA SER A 380 -42.74 8.19 24.09
C SER A 380 -44.04 8.72 23.48
N SER A 381 -43.95 9.81 22.73
CA SER A 381 -45.11 10.35 22.00
C SER A 381 -45.52 9.40 20.86
N ARG A 382 -46.74 9.57 20.34
CA ARG A 382 -47.08 8.97 19.05
C ARG A 382 -46.23 9.59 17.95
N PRO A 383 -45.76 8.81 16.97
CA PRO A 383 -45.05 9.35 15.82
C PRO A 383 -45.94 10.32 15.04
N PHE A 384 -45.39 11.45 14.60
CA PHE A 384 -46.10 12.43 13.79
C PHE A 384 -45.25 12.90 12.62
N LEU A 385 -45.89 13.24 11.50
CA LEU A 385 -45.20 13.72 10.30
C LEU A 385 -44.77 15.18 10.51
N ALA A 386 -43.48 15.46 10.41
CA ALA A 386 -42.98 16.82 10.40
C ALA A 386 -43.25 17.45 9.03
N LYS A 387 -43.89 18.61 9.05
CA LYS A 387 -44.12 19.41 7.85
C LYS A 387 -43.05 20.51 7.79
N PRO A 388 -42.50 20.83 6.61
CA PRO A 388 -41.66 22.00 6.48
C PRO A 388 -42.49 23.27 6.77
N SER A 389 -41.88 24.26 7.41
CA SER A 389 -42.53 25.54 7.73
C SER A 389 -42.81 26.36 6.45
N ARG A 390 -42.01 26.14 5.41
CA ARG A 390 -42.08 26.80 4.09
C ARG A 390 -42.34 25.77 2.99
N THR A 391 -42.43 26.24 1.75
CA THR A 391 -42.47 25.36 0.58
C THR A 391 -41.20 24.52 0.53
N ALA A 392 -41.36 23.20 0.68
CA ALA A 392 -40.26 22.25 0.73
C ALA A 392 -39.37 22.30 -0.52
N ALA A 393 -38.05 22.13 -0.39
CA ALA A 393 -37.18 21.96 -1.54
C ALA A 393 -37.60 20.75 -2.41
N PRO A 394 -37.27 20.78 -3.71
CA PRO A 394 -37.44 19.63 -4.60
C PRO A 394 -36.71 18.41 -4.02
N GLY A 395 -37.52 17.42 -3.63
CA GLY A 395 -37.04 16.25 -2.93
C GLY A 395 -36.66 16.56 -1.48
N PHE A 396 -37.58 17.13 -0.73
CA PHE A 396 -37.60 16.97 0.71
C PHE A 396 -37.89 15.49 1.06
N PRO A 397 -37.14 14.85 1.98
CA PRO A 397 -37.44 13.49 2.43
C PRO A 397 -38.65 13.47 3.39
N ASP A 398 -39.31 12.32 3.53
CA ASP A 398 -40.39 12.18 4.52
C ASP A 398 -39.80 12.09 5.92
N VAL A 399 -40.21 12.97 6.84
CA VAL A 399 -39.68 13.04 8.21
C VAL A 399 -40.77 12.73 9.22
N ILE A 400 -40.61 11.66 9.98
CA ILE A 400 -41.51 11.27 11.08
C ILE A 400 -40.77 11.47 12.41
N LEU A 401 -41.35 12.25 13.31
CA LEU A 401 -40.77 12.59 14.61
C LEU A 401 -41.41 11.79 15.73
N THR A 402 -40.58 11.34 16.68
CA THR A 402 -41.02 10.75 17.96
C THR A 402 -40.27 11.43 19.11
N LYS A 403 -41.01 11.88 20.13
CA LYS A 403 -40.45 12.46 21.36
C LYS A 403 -40.28 11.35 22.40
N HIS A 404 -39.10 11.22 23.00
CA HIS A 404 -38.81 10.29 24.09
C HIS A 404 -38.47 11.07 25.35
N PHE A 405 -39.26 10.86 26.40
CA PHE A 405 -39.13 11.60 27.65
C PHE A 405 -38.42 10.77 28.70
N PHE A 406 -37.42 11.37 29.33
CA PHE A 406 -36.68 10.85 30.46
C PHE A 406 -36.77 11.85 31.61
N ALA A 407 -36.39 11.44 32.83
CA ALA A 407 -36.49 12.31 34.00
C ALA A 407 -35.74 13.66 33.86
N ARG A 408 -34.65 13.68 33.08
CA ARG A 408 -33.79 14.87 32.87
C ARG A 408 -33.39 15.12 31.42
N HIS A 409 -33.96 14.35 30.49
CA HIS A 409 -33.61 14.44 29.07
C HIS A 409 -34.85 14.38 28.20
N LEU A 410 -34.79 15.07 27.07
CA LEU A 410 -35.70 14.92 25.95
C LEU A 410 -34.89 14.43 24.76
N ILE A 411 -35.25 13.30 24.19
CA ILE A 411 -34.64 12.80 22.97
C ILE A 411 -35.68 12.83 21.86
N ILE A 412 -35.36 13.49 20.75
CA ILE A 412 -36.19 13.48 19.54
C ILE A 412 -35.55 12.53 18.52
N GLN A 413 -36.30 11.52 18.11
CA GLN A 413 -35.99 10.66 16.98
C GLN A 413 -36.63 11.23 15.73
N ALA A 414 -35.85 11.49 14.70
CA ALA A 414 -36.35 11.79 13.36
C ALA A 414 -36.09 10.58 12.44
N ASN A 415 -37.16 9.91 12.06
CA ASN A 415 -37.16 8.83 11.07
C ASN A 415 -37.36 9.43 9.69
N ILE A 416 -36.30 9.36 8.88
CA ILE A 416 -36.20 10.03 7.59
C ILE A 416 -36.26 8.97 6.52
N THR A 417 -37.21 9.09 5.60
CA THR A 417 -37.36 8.17 4.46
C THR A 417 -37.06 8.91 3.15
N ASN A 418 -36.09 8.41 2.40
CA ASN A 418 -35.70 8.99 1.11
C ASN A 418 -36.62 8.47 -0.02
N LEU A 419 -37.85 8.98 -0.07
CA LEU A 419 -38.88 8.63 -1.07
C LEU A 419 -39.10 9.72 -2.12
N SER A 420 -38.06 10.50 -2.47
CA SER A 420 -38.23 11.61 -3.40
C SER A 420 -38.77 11.16 -4.76
N LYS A 421 -40.02 11.53 -5.03
CA LYS A 421 -40.67 11.32 -6.33
C LYS A 421 -40.11 12.24 -7.42
N ALA A 422 -39.46 13.34 -7.03
CA ALA A 422 -38.96 14.35 -7.95
C ALA A 422 -37.63 13.95 -8.61
N ILE A 423 -36.83 13.13 -7.92
CA ILE A 423 -35.48 12.73 -8.37
C ILE A 423 -35.27 11.28 -7.94
N GLU A 424 -35.53 10.35 -8.87
CA GLU A 424 -35.34 8.91 -8.62
C GLU A 424 -33.86 8.56 -8.42
N GLY A 425 -33.58 7.59 -7.55
CA GLY A 425 -32.24 7.01 -7.38
C GLY A 425 -31.23 7.84 -6.58
N ARG A 426 -31.59 9.03 -6.09
CA ARG A 426 -30.64 9.86 -5.33
C ARG A 426 -30.30 9.28 -3.95
N THR A 427 -29.08 9.51 -3.49
CA THR A 427 -28.68 9.26 -2.10
C THR A 427 -28.57 10.61 -1.38
N ILE A 428 -29.00 10.65 -0.13
CA ILE A 428 -28.85 11.82 0.72
C ILE A 428 -27.67 11.58 1.67
N GLY A 429 -26.73 12.51 1.74
CA GLY A 429 -25.59 12.51 2.65
C GLY A 429 -25.80 13.41 3.86
N ASP A 430 -24.98 13.20 4.89
CA ASP A 430 -24.80 14.10 6.04
C ASP A 430 -26.12 14.59 6.65
N VAL A 431 -27.05 13.66 6.82
CA VAL A 431 -28.40 13.93 7.30
C VAL A 431 -28.35 14.16 8.81
N ALA A 432 -28.81 15.31 9.26
CA ALA A 432 -28.87 15.69 10.67
C ALA A 432 -30.21 16.37 11.00
N PHE A 433 -30.76 16.03 12.16
CA PHE A 433 -31.87 16.75 12.76
C PHE A 433 -31.33 17.65 13.87
N VAL A 434 -31.61 18.94 13.77
CA VAL A 434 -31.08 19.98 14.64
C VAL A 434 -32.24 20.71 15.30
N VAL A 435 -32.17 20.92 16.61
CA VAL A 435 -33.01 21.90 17.29
C VAL A 435 -32.21 23.20 17.28
N ALA A 436 -32.65 24.16 16.47
CA ALA A 436 -31.96 25.42 16.24
C ALA A 436 -32.17 26.37 17.42
N GLU A 437 -33.42 26.50 17.88
CA GLU A 437 -33.80 27.39 18.95
C GLU A 437 -34.82 26.73 19.88
N SER A 438 -34.75 27.09 21.16
CA SER A 438 -35.77 26.78 22.17
C SER A 438 -36.30 28.10 22.70
N SER A 439 -37.62 28.24 22.76
CA SER A 439 -38.26 29.39 23.42
C SER A 439 -38.00 29.44 24.95
N ASP A 440 -37.46 28.37 25.54
CA ASP A 440 -37.21 28.25 26.98
C ASP A 440 -35.81 27.66 27.25
N ASP A 441 -35.06 28.31 28.15
CA ASP A 441 -33.69 27.91 28.53
C ASP A 441 -33.62 26.59 29.34
N SER A 442 -34.76 26.04 29.74
CA SER A 442 -34.85 24.77 30.47
C SER A 442 -34.61 23.55 29.58
N ILE A 443 -34.61 23.70 28.25
CA ILE A 443 -34.33 22.64 27.28
C ILE A 443 -33.11 23.04 26.44
N ILE A 444 -32.00 22.30 26.60
CA ILE A 444 -30.71 22.64 25.96
C ILE A 444 -30.23 21.46 25.11
N PRO A 445 -30.00 21.63 23.79
CA PRO A 445 -29.46 20.59 22.94
C PRO A 445 -28.02 20.24 23.33
N THR A 446 -27.73 18.94 23.41
CA THR A 446 -26.43 18.43 23.87
C THR A 446 -25.73 17.53 22.86
N VAL A 447 -26.46 16.63 22.22
CA VAL A 447 -25.88 15.64 21.30
C VAL A 447 -26.77 15.49 20.08
N GLN A 448 -26.13 15.51 18.91
CA GLN A 448 -26.76 15.18 17.64
C GLN A 448 -26.11 13.92 17.09
N VAL A 449 -26.93 13.00 16.60
CA VAL A 449 -26.48 11.75 15.99
C VAL A 449 -26.91 11.78 14.53
N PRO A 450 -26.03 12.25 13.62
CA PRO A 450 -26.33 12.30 12.20
C PRO A 450 -26.21 10.92 11.54
N LEU A 451 -26.78 10.83 10.35
CA LEU A 451 -26.64 9.71 9.43
C LEU A 451 -25.77 10.14 8.26
N LYS A 452 -24.69 9.41 7.99
CA LYS A 452 -23.72 9.80 6.95
C LYS A 452 -24.30 9.69 5.54
N THR A 453 -25.10 8.66 5.30
CA THR A 453 -25.69 8.40 3.99
C THR A 453 -27.01 7.65 4.15
N LEU A 454 -28.01 8.08 3.40
CA LEU A 454 -29.33 7.48 3.30
C LEU A 454 -29.63 7.13 1.83
N PRO A 455 -29.55 5.82 1.47
CA PRO A 455 -29.84 5.35 0.11
C PRO A 455 -31.27 5.69 -0.35
N PRO A 456 -31.55 5.65 -1.66
CA PRO A 456 -32.92 5.77 -2.17
C PRO A 456 -33.81 4.68 -1.59
N ASN A 457 -35.06 5.03 -1.28
CA ASN A 457 -36.07 4.13 -0.70
C ASN A 457 -35.68 3.49 0.65
N ALA A 458 -34.67 4.05 1.34
CA ALA A 458 -34.29 3.63 2.69
C ALA A 458 -34.87 4.59 3.74
N THR A 459 -35.12 4.05 4.94
CA THR A 459 -35.44 4.83 6.14
C THR A 459 -34.24 4.77 7.10
N GLY A 460 -33.83 5.91 7.64
CA GLY A 460 -32.82 6.02 8.67
C GLY A 460 -33.29 6.89 9.83
N SER A 461 -32.73 6.67 11.02
CA SER A 461 -33.05 7.47 12.20
C SER A 461 -31.88 8.38 12.54
N VAL A 462 -32.16 9.67 12.69
CA VAL A 462 -31.24 10.64 13.28
C VAL A 462 -31.82 11.10 14.62
N TRP A 463 -30.94 11.53 15.52
CA TRP A 463 -31.33 11.80 16.90
C TRP A 463 -30.82 13.16 17.36
N CYS A 464 -31.64 13.87 18.14
CA CYS A 464 -31.21 15.04 18.91
C CYS A 464 -31.57 14.81 20.38
N ALA A 465 -30.55 14.80 21.24
CA ALA A 465 -30.70 14.68 22.69
C ALA A 465 -30.49 16.04 23.36
N MET A 466 -31.43 16.41 24.22
CA MET A 466 -31.44 17.64 24.99
C MET A 466 -31.47 17.31 26.48
N ILE A 467 -30.81 18.14 27.29
CA ILE A 467 -31.04 18.16 28.74
C ILE A 467 -32.31 18.98 28.98
N ALA A 468 -33.19 18.45 29.82
CA ALA A 468 -34.42 19.12 30.23
C ALA A 468 -34.41 19.34 31.75
N SER A 469 -34.89 20.50 32.19
CA SER A 469 -35.13 20.82 33.61
C SER A 469 -36.63 21.04 33.85
N PRO A 470 -37.43 19.96 33.96
CA PRO A 470 -38.90 20.08 33.94
C PRO A 470 -39.48 20.96 35.04
N GLY A 471 -38.83 21.03 36.21
CA GLY A 471 -39.26 21.89 37.32
C GLY A 471 -39.04 23.38 37.09
N ARG A 472 -38.38 23.78 35.99
CA ARG A 472 -38.23 25.17 35.55
C ARG A 472 -39.10 25.51 34.32
N LEU A 473 -39.80 24.52 33.78
CA LEU A 473 -40.64 24.69 32.61
C LEU A 473 -42.02 25.14 33.09
N ASP A 474 -42.23 26.47 33.15
CA ASP A 474 -43.46 27.06 33.69
C ASP A 474 -44.61 27.06 32.68
N GLU A 475 -44.27 27.16 31.39
CA GLU A 475 -45.22 27.17 30.26
C GLU A 475 -44.83 26.13 29.20
N THR A 476 -45.61 26.08 28.12
CA THR A 476 -45.28 25.28 26.95
C THR A 476 -44.03 25.84 26.26
N ALA A 477 -43.01 25.01 26.04
CA ALA A 477 -41.87 25.36 25.21
C ALA A 477 -42.11 24.95 23.74
N PHE A 478 -41.69 25.83 22.83
CA PHE A 478 -41.61 25.59 21.40
C PHE A 478 -40.16 25.40 20.98
N LEU A 479 -39.92 24.35 20.20
CA LEU A 479 -38.61 24.04 19.63
C LEU A 479 -38.64 24.26 18.12
N THR A 480 -37.82 25.19 17.64
CA THR A 480 -37.62 25.40 16.21
C THR A 480 -36.61 24.39 15.70
N CYS A 481 -37.03 23.59 14.73
CA CYS A 481 -36.29 22.41 14.28
C CYS A 481 -35.88 22.56 12.81
N GLU A 482 -34.69 22.08 12.48
CA GLU A 482 -34.15 22.05 11.13
C GLU A 482 -33.76 20.62 10.73
N LEU A 483 -34.03 20.26 9.48
CA LEU A 483 -33.40 19.13 8.83
C LEU A 483 -32.26 19.63 7.93
N ARG A 484 -31.04 19.17 8.20
CA ARG A 484 -29.85 19.46 7.38
C ARG A 484 -29.47 18.21 6.61
N TYR A 485 -29.21 18.34 5.32
CA TYR A 485 -28.81 17.20 4.49
C TYR A 485 -28.16 17.64 3.17
N THR A 486 -27.37 16.74 2.59
CA THR A 486 -26.71 16.96 1.29
C THR A 486 -27.29 16.03 0.25
N ILE A 487 -27.72 16.52 -0.92
CA ILE A 487 -28.07 15.65 -2.04
C ILE A 487 -26.78 15.27 -2.76
N LEU A 488 -26.42 13.99 -2.70
CA LEU A 488 -25.23 13.46 -3.36
C LEU A 488 -25.56 13.11 -4.82
N ALA A 489 -24.69 13.51 -5.75
CA ALA A 489 -24.72 13.05 -7.13
C ALA A 489 -24.17 11.62 -7.16
N VAL A 490 -25.05 10.63 -7.26
CA VAL A 490 -24.71 9.21 -7.14
C VAL A 490 -25.20 8.49 -8.38
N ASP A 491 -24.38 7.58 -8.91
CA ASP A 491 -24.81 6.67 -9.96
C ASP A 491 -25.93 5.78 -9.42
N ALA A 492 -27.10 5.87 -10.04
CA ALA A 492 -28.32 5.16 -9.66
C ALA A 492 -28.15 3.63 -9.66
N THR A 493 -27.19 3.10 -10.42
CA THR A 493 -26.94 1.65 -10.49
C THR A 493 -25.96 1.15 -9.43
N THR A 494 -24.97 1.96 -9.04
CA THR A 494 -23.90 1.52 -8.12
C THR A 494 -24.01 2.10 -6.71
N GLY A 495 -24.81 3.15 -6.51
CA GLY A 495 -24.84 3.89 -5.24
C GLY A 495 -23.50 4.55 -4.90
N ALA A 496 -22.60 4.65 -5.88
CA ALA A 496 -21.29 5.24 -5.76
C ALA A 496 -21.36 6.71 -6.21
N PRO A 497 -20.80 7.68 -5.45
CA PRO A 497 -20.75 9.06 -5.88
C PRO A 497 -20.07 9.14 -7.25
N LEU A 498 -20.63 9.92 -8.17
CA LEU A 498 -20.11 10.02 -9.55
C LEU A 498 -18.67 10.54 -9.59
N ASN A 499 -18.19 11.20 -8.53
CA ASN A 499 -16.80 11.62 -8.37
C ASN A 499 -16.10 10.92 -7.20
N PHE A 500 -15.13 10.06 -7.53
CA PHE A 500 -14.11 9.56 -6.59
C PHE A 500 -12.76 10.28 -6.74
N GLY A 501 -12.63 11.21 -7.70
CA GLY A 501 -11.42 12.00 -7.88
C GLY A 501 -11.39 13.17 -6.91
N GLY A 502 -10.48 13.13 -5.94
CA GLY A 502 -10.15 14.25 -5.04
C GLY A 502 -9.47 15.42 -5.75
N GLY A 503 -10.09 15.94 -6.81
CA GLY A 503 -9.78 17.24 -7.38
C GLY A 503 -10.77 18.23 -6.80
N GLY A 504 -10.29 19.19 -6.00
CA GLY A 504 -11.07 20.27 -5.39
C GLY A 504 -11.65 21.27 -6.39
N GLY A 505 -12.39 20.80 -7.39
CA GLY A 505 -13.20 21.61 -8.27
C GLY A 505 -14.56 21.93 -7.60
N PRO A 506 -15.06 23.17 -7.69
CA PRO A 506 -16.27 23.63 -7.00
C PRO A 506 -17.60 23.07 -7.56
N THR A 507 -17.56 22.06 -8.44
CA THR A 507 -18.74 21.53 -9.15
C THR A 507 -19.06 20.06 -8.83
N GLY A 508 -18.29 19.41 -7.94
CA GLY A 508 -18.45 17.99 -7.60
C GLY A 508 -19.02 17.68 -6.21
N SER A 509 -19.23 18.69 -5.36
CA SER A 509 -19.82 18.53 -4.03
C SER A 509 -21.35 18.46 -4.15
N GLY A 510 -21.99 17.56 -3.41
CA GLY A 510 -23.44 17.53 -3.32
C GLY A 510 -24.01 18.89 -2.90
N MET A 511 -25.28 19.12 -3.19
CA MET A 511 -25.96 20.36 -2.80
C MET A 511 -26.46 20.23 -1.37
N ASP A 512 -26.07 21.15 -0.50
CA ASP A 512 -26.51 21.20 0.89
C ASP A 512 -27.87 21.91 1.02
N TYR A 513 -28.73 21.35 1.85
CA TYR A 513 -30.06 21.86 2.14
C TYR A 513 -30.25 21.99 3.66
N VAL A 514 -30.95 23.05 4.05
CA VAL A 514 -31.41 23.28 5.41
C VAL A 514 -32.89 23.59 5.33
N GLU A 515 -33.70 22.74 5.94
CA GLU A 515 -35.16 22.81 5.86
C GLU A 515 -35.74 23.03 7.26
N GLU A 516 -36.34 24.20 7.46
CA GLU A 516 -37.08 24.53 8.68
C GLU A 516 -38.33 23.65 8.77
N LEU A 517 -38.49 22.94 9.89
CA LEU A 517 -39.63 22.10 10.19
C LEU A 517 -40.63 22.85 11.09
N GLN A 518 -41.87 22.38 11.12
CA GLN A 518 -42.89 22.87 12.03
C GLN A 518 -42.40 22.77 13.49
N ASP A 519 -42.61 23.85 14.25
CA ASP A 519 -42.21 23.91 15.66
C ASP A 519 -42.82 22.76 16.48
N ILE A 520 -42.02 22.23 17.40
CA ILE A 520 -42.42 21.13 18.27
C ILE A 520 -42.82 21.68 19.62
N GLU A 521 -44.04 21.35 20.04
CA GLU A 521 -44.58 21.70 21.35
C GLU A 521 -44.14 20.69 22.43
N ILE A 522 -43.56 21.20 23.52
CA ILE A 522 -43.16 20.45 24.71
C ILE A 522 -43.90 20.99 25.94
N ARG A 523 -44.64 20.11 26.63
CA ARG A 523 -45.41 20.49 27.82
C ARG A 523 -44.77 19.96 29.10
N PRO A 524 -44.81 20.71 30.22
CA PRO A 524 -44.32 20.22 31.52
C PRO A 524 -44.96 18.89 31.94
N SER A 525 -46.24 18.70 31.64
CA SER A 525 -46.99 17.48 31.96
C SER A 525 -46.44 16.21 31.29
N GLU A 526 -45.67 16.34 30.20
CA GLU A 526 -45.05 15.20 29.52
C GLU A 526 -43.89 14.61 30.36
N PHE A 527 -43.29 15.35 31.28
CA PHE A 527 -42.20 14.85 32.13
C PHE A 527 -42.67 14.11 33.38
N VAL A 528 -43.99 14.00 33.61
CA VAL A 528 -44.56 13.34 34.79
C VAL A 528 -45.08 11.95 34.43
N ASN A 529 -44.57 10.91 35.12
CA ASN A 529 -45.06 9.54 35.00
C ASN A 529 -46.56 9.47 35.33
N GLY A 530 -47.42 9.36 34.32
CA GLY A 530 -48.88 9.23 34.53
C GLY A 530 -49.77 9.95 33.53
N ALA A 531 -49.22 10.73 32.58
CA ALA A 531 -49.98 11.25 31.46
C ALA A 531 -50.41 10.08 30.54
N ARG A 532 -51.55 9.45 30.84
CA ARG A 532 -52.23 8.55 29.91
C ARG A 532 -52.74 9.40 28.74
N PHE A 533 -52.03 9.36 27.61
CA PHE A 533 -52.43 9.97 26.34
C PHE A 533 -53.46 9.13 25.57
#